data_AF-K9ZXS8-F1
#
_entry.id   AF-K9ZXS8-F1
#
_cell.length_a   1.000
_cell.length_b   1.000
_cell.length_c   1.000
_cell.angle_alpha   90.00
_cell.angle_beta   90.00
_cell.angle_gamma   90.00
#
_symmetry.space_group_name_H-M   'P 1'
#
loop_
_entity.id
_entity.type
_entity.pdbx_description
1 polymer ?
#
loop_
_entity_poly.entity_id
_entity_poly.type
_entity_poly.pdbx_seq_one_letter_code
_entity_poly.pdbx_strand_id
1 'polypeptide(L)'
;MKETLTTEQILQGLKHYRRIARQDMLRAPETPHPDAFLKHAESRREVYVALAQRAEQGSAGDVVEHAIDLYRTLPFVTGTPEHEYPEIKGKENALENFFLMVGLDPKQRREARSSRPRLG
;
A
#
# COMPACT_ATOMS: atom_id res chain seq x y z
N MET A 1 24.18 0.75 9.73
CA MET A 1 22.75 0.85 10.08
C MET A 1 22.04 1.41 8.86
N LYS A 2 20.99 0.77 8.36
CA LYS A 2 20.18 1.37 7.28
C LYS A 2 19.44 2.54 7.92
N GLU A 3 19.74 3.77 7.51
CA GLU A 3 19.07 4.95 8.07
C GLU A 3 17.57 4.83 7.82
N THR A 4 16.79 4.93 8.89
CA THR A 4 15.33 4.98 8.81
C THR A 4 14.94 6.32 8.20
N LEU A 5 14.09 6.30 7.17
CA LEU A 5 13.59 7.53 6.54
C LEU A 5 12.91 8.44 7.58
N THR A 6 13.15 9.74 7.45
CA THR A 6 12.45 10.74 8.26
C THR A 6 10.98 10.84 7.86
N THR A 7 10.14 11.40 8.74
CA THR A 7 8.73 11.67 8.43
C THR A 7 8.57 12.52 7.16
N GLU A 8 9.44 13.52 6.95
CA GLU A 8 9.42 14.38 5.76
C GLU A 8 9.73 13.60 4.48
N GLN A 9 10.72 12.71 4.52
CA GLN A 9 11.05 11.85 3.37
C GLN A 9 9.91 10.86 3.07
N ILE A 10 9.26 10.32 4.11
CA ILE A 10 8.05 9.49 3.97
C ILE A 10 6.94 10.29 3.28
N LEU A 11 6.66 11.51 3.72
CA LEU A 11 5.64 12.38 3.11
C LEU A 11 5.95 12.67 1.63
N GLN A 12 7.20 12.92 1.28
CA GLN A 12 7.63 13.13 -0.10
C GLN A 12 7.43 11.87 -0.96
N GLY A 13 7.80 10.71 -0.45
CA GLY A 13 7.59 9.42 -1.11
C GLY A 13 6.10 9.11 -1.32
N LEU A 14 5.28 9.30 -0.29
CA LEU A 14 3.83 9.13 -0.36
C LEU A 14 3.17 10.13 -1.33
N LYS A 15 3.65 11.36 -1.41
CA LYS A 15 3.21 12.33 -2.45
C LYS A 15 3.52 11.81 -3.86
N HIS A 16 4.70 11.23 -4.07
CA HIS A 16 5.08 10.64 -5.35
C HIS A 16 4.19 9.44 -5.71
N TYR A 17 3.97 8.51 -4.78
CA TYR A 17 3.10 7.35 -5.02
C TYR A 17 1.64 7.71 -5.26
N ARG A 18 1.09 8.72 -4.56
CA ARG A 18 -0.26 9.26 -4.86
C ARG A 18 -0.37 9.79 -6.29
N ARG A 19 0.70 10.41 -6.81
CA ARG A 19 0.74 10.91 -8.18
C ARG A 19 0.74 9.76 -9.20
N ILE A 20 1.52 8.70 -8.96
CA ILE A 20 1.52 7.50 -9.81
C ILE A 20 0.13 6.85 -9.82
N ALA A 21 -0.46 6.62 -8.65
CA ALA A 21 -1.79 6.04 -8.56
C ALA A 21 -2.84 6.89 -9.32
N ARG A 22 -2.77 8.22 -9.24
CA ARG A 22 -3.61 9.12 -10.03
C ARG A 22 -3.37 8.98 -11.53
N GLN A 23 -2.13 8.83 -11.98
CA GLN A 23 -1.83 8.60 -13.40
C GLN A 23 -2.41 7.27 -13.87
N ASP A 24 -2.36 6.23 -13.04
CA ASP A 24 -2.96 4.94 -13.34
C ASP A 24 -4.49 5.04 -13.43
N MET A 25 -5.16 5.79 -12.54
CA MET A 25 -6.60 6.06 -12.66
C MET A 25 -6.98 6.67 -14.02
N LEU A 26 -6.17 7.61 -14.53
CA LEU A 26 -6.42 8.27 -15.82
C LEU A 26 -6.23 7.32 -17.02
N ARG A 27 -5.42 6.28 -16.87
CA ARG A 27 -5.12 5.29 -17.91
C ARG A 27 -6.04 4.08 -17.89
N ALA A 28 -6.90 3.95 -16.88
CA ALA A 28 -7.78 2.79 -16.72
C ALA A 28 -8.60 2.42 -17.99
N PRO A 29 -9.15 3.38 -18.77
CA PRO A 29 -9.88 3.05 -20.01
C PRO A 29 -9.06 2.34 -21.09
N GLU A 30 -7.72 2.41 -21.01
CA GLU A 30 -6.79 1.79 -21.96
C GLU A 30 -6.41 0.35 -21.58
N THR A 31 -6.96 -0.19 -20.48
CA THR A 31 -6.57 -1.49 -19.92
C THR A 31 -7.58 -2.60 -20.24
N PRO A 32 -7.18 -3.89 -20.20
CA PRO A 32 -8.09 -5.01 -20.48
C PRO A 32 -9.30 -5.13 -19.52
N HIS A 33 -9.16 -4.61 -18.30
CA HIS A 33 -10.21 -4.60 -17.27
C HIS A 33 -10.31 -3.20 -16.63
N PRO A 34 -10.93 -2.22 -17.31
CA PRO A 34 -10.89 -0.82 -16.88
C PRO A 34 -11.39 -0.59 -15.45
N ASP A 35 -12.52 -1.18 -15.07
CA ASP A 35 -13.11 -1.00 -13.74
C ASP A 35 -12.22 -1.58 -12.64
N ALA A 36 -11.66 -2.77 -12.86
CA ALA A 36 -10.75 -3.40 -11.91
C ALA A 36 -9.43 -2.62 -11.79
N PHE A 37 -8.88 -2.13 -12.91
CA PHE A 37 -7.67 -1.33 -12.92
C PHE A 37 -7.87 0.01 -12.20
N LEU A 38 -9.00 0.68 -12.46
CA LEU A 38 -9.40 1.90 -11.77
C LEU A 38 -9.51 1.65 -10.27
N LYS A 39 -10.27 0.62 -9.87
CA LYS A 39 -10.49 0.30 -8.45
C LYS A 39 -9.19 -0.03 -7.72
N HIS A 40 -8.27 -0.73 -8.39
CA HIS A 40 -6.95 -1.02 -7.88
C HIS A 40 -6.13 0.27 -7.67
N ALA A 41 -6.14 1.19 -8.63
CA ALA A 41 -5.44 2.47 -8.54
C ALA A 41 -6.02 3.38 -7.45
N GLU A 42 -7.34 3.46 -7.33
CA GLU A 42 -8.04 4.17 -6.25
C GLU A 42 -7.65 3.61 -4.88
N SER A 43 -7.67 2.29 -4.73
CA SER A 43 -7.37 1.63 -3.46
C SER A 43 -5.92 1.83 -3.03
N ARG A 44 -4.97 1.86 -3.98
CA ARG A 44 -3.59 2.27 -3.68
C ARG A 44 -3.53 3.70 -3.18
N ARG A 45 -4.23 4.60 -3.87
CA ARG A 45 -4.25 6.03 -3.54
C ARG A 45 -4.84 6.30 -2.16
N GLU A 46 -5.91 5.58 -1.77
CA GLU A 46 -6.52 5.65 -0.44
C GLU A 46 -5.51 5.30 0.66
N VAL A 47 -4.79 4.19 0.51
CA VAL A 47 -3.74 3.79 1.47
C VAL A 47 -2.67 4.87 1.60
N TYR A 48 -2.16 5.40 0.48
CA TYR A 48 -1.14 6.45 0.54
C TYR A 48 -1.63 7.75 1.18
N VAL A 49 -2.93 8.06 1.10
CA VAL A 49 -3.54 9.18 1.82
C VAL A 49 -3.57 8.90 3.31
N ALA A 50 -4.04 7.72 3.72
CA ALA A 50 -4.10 7.34 5.14
C ALA A 50 -2.71 7.35 5.80
N LEU A 51 -1.69 6.82 5.12
CA LEU A 51 -0.30 6.85 5.61
C LEU A 51 0.24 8.28 5.70
N ALA A 52 -0.12 9.16 4.76
CA ALA A 52 0.32 10.55 4.80
C ALA A 52 -0.35 11.31 5.96
N GLN A 53 -1.64 11.08 6.19
CA GLN A 53 -2.35 11.64 7.34
C GLN A 53 -1.75 11.16 8.67
N ARG A 54 -1.36 9.88 8.77
CA ARG A 54 -0.66 9.37 9.94
C ARG A 54 0.70 10.04 10.12
N ALA A 55 1.44 10.26 9.03
CA ALA A 55 2.75 10.92 9.04
C ALA A 55 2.67 12.40 9.43
N GLU A 56 1.60 13.09 9.06
CA GLU A 56 1.35 14.48 9.47
C GLU A 56 1.09 14.62 10.99
N GLN A 57 0.71 13.52 11.67
CA GLN A 57 0.30 13.50 13.07
C GLN A 57 1.25 12.73 13.99
N GLY A 58 2.32 12.14 13.46
CA GLY A 58 3.15 11.20 14.20
C GLY A 58 4.58 11.08 13.68
N SER A 59 5.33 10.16 14.29
CA SER A 59 6.71 9.84 13.90
C SER A 59 6.76 8.89 12.70
N ALA A 60 7.93 8.75 12.08
CA ALA A 60 8.15 7.75 11.04
C ALA A 60 7.80 6.32 11.53
N GLY A 61 8.09 6.00 12.79
CA GLY A 61 7.73 4.72 13.42
C GLY A 61 6.23 4.49 13.47
N ASP A 62 5.47 5.51 13.89
CA ASP A 62 4.01 5.48 13.95
C ASP A 62 3.35 5.16 12.60
N VAL A 63 3.95 5.64 11.50
CA VAL A 63 3.46 5.37 10.14
C VAL A 63 3.75 3.94 9.73
N VAL A 64 4.93 3.42 10.08
CA VAL A 64 5.32 2.03 9.79
C VAL A 64 4.44 1.06 10.56
N GLU A 65 4.21 1.29 11.84
CA GLU A 65 3.31 0.47 12.66
C GLU A 65 1.89 0.50 12.09
N HIS A 66 1.37 1.68 11.74
CA HIS A 66 0.05 1.79 11.12
C HIS A 66 -0.04 1.04 9.78
N ALA A 67 0.99 1.10 8.94
CA ALA A 67 1.05 0.36 7.69
C ALA A 67 1.05 -1.17 7.92
N ILE A 68 1.78 -1.64 8.93
CA ILE A 68 1.79 -3.07 9.31
C ILE A 68 0.39 -3.50 9.76
N ASP A 69 -0.27 -2.71 10.60
CA ASP A 69 -1.60 -3.04 11.09
C ASP A 69 -2.63 -3.09 9.97
N LEU A 70 -2.63 -2.11 9.07
CA LEU A 70 -3.46 -2.16 7.85
C LEU A 70 -3.19 -3.43 7.06
N TYR A 71 -1.91 -3.80 6.87
CA TYR A 71 -1.53 -4.97 6.10
C TYR A 71 -2.03 -6.28 6.71
N ARG A 72 -1.97 -6.41 8.04
CA ARG A 72 -2.46 -7.58 8.78
C ARG A 72 -3.97 -7.80 8.61
N THR A 73 -4.74 -6.75 8.38
CA THR A 73 -6.20 -6.85 8.19
C THR A 73 -6.60 -7.32 6.79
N LEU A 74 -5.70 -7.30 5.80
CA LEU A 74 -6.05 -7.64 4.42
C LEU A 74 -6.16 -9.16 4.22
N PRO A 75 -7.29 -9.67 3.71
CA PRO A 75 -7.41 -11.08 3.35
C PRO A 75 -6.38 -11.52 2.31
N PHE A 76 -5.99 -12.79 2.34
CA PHE A 76 -5.20 -13.41 1.28
C PHE A 76 -6.05 -13.67 0.04
N VAL A 77 -5.74 -12.95 -1.04
CA VAL A 77 -6.36 -13.13 -2.37
C VAL A 77 -5.34 -13.60 -3.42
N THR A 78 -4.16 -14.06 -2.98
CA THR A 78 -3.13 -14.61 -3.87
C THR A 78 -3.67 -15.82 -4.63
N GLY A 79 -3.40 -15.89 -5.94
CA GLY A 79 -3.87 -16.97 -6.82
C GLY A 79 -5.21 -16.69 -7.51
N THR A 80 -5.90 -15.59 -7.18
CA THR A 80 -7.10 -15.15 -7.90
C THR A 80 -6.72 -14.34 -9.17
N PRO A 81 -7.53 -14.38 -10.25
CA PRO A 81 -7.33 -13.58 -11.47
C PRO A 81 -7.12 -12.10 -11.19
N GLU A 82 -6.30 -11.41 -12.00
CA GLU A 82 -5.91 -10.00 -11.76
C GLU A 82 -7.08 -9.05 -11.51
N HIS A 83 -8.19 -9.23 -12.24
CA HIS A 83 -9.38 -8.38 -12.13
C HIS A 83 -10.29 -8.71 -10.94
N GLU A 84 -10.04 -9.80 -10.21
CA GLU A 84 -10.74 -10.14 -8.98
C GLU A 84 -10.10 -9.50 -7.75
N TYR A 85 -10.93 -9.08 -6.80
CA TYR A 85 -10.54 -8.37 -5.58
C TYR A 85 -9.58 -7.20 -5.82
N PRO A 86 -9.82 -6.34 -6.84
CA PRO A 86 -8.90 -5.27 -7.22
C PRO A 86 -8.65 -4.29 -6.05
N GLU A 87 -9.63 -4.13 -5.17
CA GLU A 87 -9.53 -3.33 -3.95
C GLU A 87 -8.55 -3.90 -2.94
N ILE A 88 -8.60 -5.21 -2.66
CA ILE A 88 -7.68 -5.87 -1.71
C ILE A 88 -6.28 -5.87 -2.31
N LYS A 89 -6.15 -6.22 -3.59
CA LYS A 89 -4.86 -6.23 -4.31
C LYS A 89 -4.23 -4.85 -4.39
N GLY A 90 -5.04 -3.81 -4.60
CA GLY A 90 -4.58 -2.42 -4.60
C GLY A 90 -4.04 -2.01 -3.24
N LYS A 91 -4.77 -2.31 -2.15
CA LYS A 91 -4.30 -2.01 -0.78
C LYS A 91 -3.02 -2.77 -0.45
N GLU A 92 -2.96 -4.07 -0.78
CA GLU A 92 -1.77 -4.89 -0.63
C GLU A 92 -0.59 -4.29 -1.40
N ASN A 93 -0.75 -3.97 -2.68
CA ASN A 93 0.29 -3.39 -3.50
C ASN A 93 0.82 -2.06 -2.93
N ALA A 94 -0.06 -1.20 -2.43
CA ALA A 94 0.35 0.06 -1.82
C ALA A 94 1.21 -0.14 -0.56
N LEU A 95 0.80 -1.04 0.32
CA LEU A 95 1.52 -1.35 1.56
C LEU A 95 2.86 -2.02 1.26
N GLU A 96 2.91 -2.94 0.30
CA GLU A 96 4.15 -3.60 -0.11
C GLU A 96 5.16 -2.60 -0.71
N ASN A 97 4.69 -1.68 -1.56
CA ASN A 97 5.54 -0.59 -2.09
C ASN A 97 6.01 0.35 -0.97
N PHE A 98 5.14 0.64 0.00
CA PHE A 98 5.52 1.45 1.17
C PHE A 98 6.60 0.75 2.01
N PHE A 99 6.48 -0.55 2.28
CA PHE A 99 7.49 -1.32 3.01
C PHE A 99 8.84 -1.33 2.30
N LEU A 100 8.85 -1.43 0.98
CA LEU A 100 10.07 -1.30 0.18
C LEU A 100 10.67 0.10 0.31
N MET A 101 9.83 1.14 0.22
CA MET A 101 10.26 2.53 0.36
C MET A 101 10.91 2.77 1.73
N VAL A 102 10.28 2.35 2.83
CA VAL A 102 10.81 2.56 4.19
C VAL A 102 11.95 1.59 4.57
N GLY A 103 12.25 0.62 3.71
CA GLY A 103 13.26 -0.39 3.98
C GLY A 103 12.89 -1.33 5.14
N LEU A 104 11.61 -1.69 5.26
CA LEU A 104 11.11 -2.56 6.33
C LEU A 104 11.91 -3.88 6.38
N ASP A 105 12.21 -4.34 7.60
CA ASP A 105 12.93 -5.59 7.80
C ASP A 105 12.18 -6.78 7.16
N PRO A 106 12.85 -7.65 6.37
CA PRO A 106 12.20 -8.78 5.72
C PRO A 106 11.54 -9.78 6.67
N LYS A 107 12.07 -9.96 7.89
CA LYS A 107 11.45 -10.80 8.92
C LYS A 107 10.14 -10.17 9.40
N GLN A 108 10.14 -8.88 9.75
CA GLN A 108 8.94 -8.18 10.18
C GLN A 108 7.85 -8.18 9.10
N ARG A 109 8.23 -7.97 7.83
CA ARG A 109 7.32 -8.08 6.69
C ARG A 109 6.71 -9.49 6.55
N ARG A 110 7.53 -10.54 6.69
CA ARG A 110 7.06 -11.93 6.64
C ARG A 110 6.10 -12.26 7.77
N GLU A 111 6.40 -11.80 8.99
CA GLU A 111 5.53 -11.99 10.15
C GLU A 111 4.17 -11.31 9.94
N ALA A 112 4.16 -10.04 9.53
CA ALA A 112 2.93 -9.31 9.21
C ALA A 112 2.12 -10.00 8.11
N ARG A 113 2.79 -10.55 7.08
CA ARG A 113 2.14 -11.33 6.02
C ARG A 113 1.51 -12.61 6.58
N SER A 114 2.22 -13.36 7.41
CA SER A 114 1.72 -14.63 7.96
C SER A 114 0.49 -14.48 8.87
N SER A 115 0.29 -13.31 9.46
CA SER A 115 -0.89 -13.01 10.31
C SER A 115 -2.15 -12.61 9.53
N ARG A 116 -2.08 -12.47 8.20
CA ARG A 116 -3.24 -12.06 7.40
C ARG A 116 -4.32 -13.15 7.38
N PRO A 117 -5.61 -12.78 7.44
CA PRO A 117 -6.71 -13.74 7.39
C PRO A 117 -6.81 -14.40 6.02
N ARG A 118 -7.38 -15.61 5.98
CA ARG A 118 -7.81 -16.21 4.71
C ARG A 118 -9.01 -15.44 4.17
N LEU A 119 -9.20 -15.50 2.85
CA LEU A 119 -10.47 -15.07 2.25
C LEU A 119 -11.59 -15.92 2.88
N GLY A 120 -12.62 -15.26 3.41
CA GLY A 120 -13.78 -15.88 4.04
C GLY A 120 -14.67 -16.61 3.04
#